data_AF-A0A9E0FNS1-F1
#
_entry.id   AF-A0A9E0FNS1-F1
#
_cell.length_a   1.000
_cell.length_b   1.000
_cell.length_c   1.000
_cell.angle_alpha   90.00
_cell.angle_beta   90.00
_cell.angle_gamma   90.00
#
_symmetry.space_group_name_H-M   'P 1'
#
loop_
_entity.id
_entity.type
_entity.pdbx_description
1 polymer ?
#
loop_
_entity_poly.entity_id
_entity_poly.type
_entity_poly.pdbx_seq_one_letter_code
_entity_poly.pdbx_strand_id
1 'polypeptide(L)'
;NGVADRVVVRETFTPEGFEEFADRRCLVMMDVEGAEDDLLRPDLSPALAAMSLIVETHDVYRPGVLDRLTERFSATHDIQRLNQQGKSVLLPDWLAAQGHLDHLIAVWEWRIRPTPWLVMTPKAPV
;
A
#
# COMPACT_ATOMS: atom_id res chain seq x y z
N ASN A 1 11.39 -15.99 12.98
CA ASN A 1 10.03 -15.95 13.57
C ASN A 1 9.19 -17.21 13.25
N GLY A 2 9.69 -18.21 12.50
CA GLY A 2 9.05 -19.53 12.39
C GLY A 2 7.81 -19.62 11.49
N VAL A 3 7.67 -18.74 10.49
CA VAL A 3 6.49 -18.69 9.60
C VAL A 3 6.75 -19.14 8.17
N ALA A 4 7.93 -19.73 7.90
CA ALA A 4 8.39 -19.99 6.53
C ALA A 4 7.45 -20.94 5.76
N ASP A 5 6.84 -21.90 6.44
CA ASP A 5 5.85 -22.85 5.92
C ASP A 5 4.49 -22.21 5.54
N ARG A 6 4.29 -20.95 5.95
CA ARG A 6 3.08 -20.16 5.68
C ARG A 6 3.31 -19.06 4.65
N VAL A 7 4.51 -18.99 4.06
CA VAL A 7 4.86 -18.04 3.01
C VAL A 7 4.84 -18.76 1.67
N VAL A 8 4.01 -18.25 0.76
CA VAL A 8 3.96 -18.72 -0.62
C VAL A 8 4.45 -17.61 -1.52
N VAL A 9 5.53 -17.86 -2.25
CA VAL A 9 6.05 -16.96 -3.29
C VAL A 9 5.64 -17.55 -4.64
N ARG A 10 5.01 -16.74 -5.48
CA ARG A 10 4.57 -17.12 -6.82
C ARG A 10 5.28 -16.25 -7.87
N GLU A 11 4.92 -16.47 -9.12
CA GLU A 11 5.31 -15.65 -10.26
C GLU A 11 4.43 -14.40 -10.37
N THR A 12 4.34 -13.83 -11.58
CA THR A 12 3.50 -12.68 -11.89
C THR A 12 2.07 -12.83 -11.38
N PHE A 13 1.60 -11.82 -10.67
CA PHE A 13 0.21 -11.70 -10.24
C PHE A 13 -0.58 -10.88 -11.27
N THR A 14 -1.78 -11.33 -11.63
CA THR A 14 -2.69 -10.59 -12.54
C THR A 14 -3.94 -10.14 -11.76
N PRO A 15 -4.72 -9.17 -12.27
CA PRO A 15 -5.92 -8.67 -11.58
C PRO A 15 -6.90 -9.79 -11.21
N GLU A 16 -7.10 -10.77 -12.09
CA GLU A 16 -8.01 -11.90 -11.87
C GLU A 16 -7.53 -12.83 -10.76
N GLY A 17 -6.25 -12.78 -10.39
CA GLY A 17 -5.67 -13.60 -9.32
C GLY A 17 -6.30 -13.33 -7.94
N PHE A 18 -6.93 -12.17 -7.74
CA PHE A 18 -7.68 -11.88 -6.51
C PHE A 18 -8.90 -12.81 -6.34
N GLU A 19 -9.47 -13.35 -7.41
CA GLU A 19 -10.63 -14.26 -7.33
C GLU A 19 -10.31 -15.57 -6.59
N GLU A 20 -9.04 -16.01 -6.55
CA GLU A 20 -8.64 -17.20 -5.77
C GLU A 20 -8.94 -17.04 -4.26
N PHE A 21 -9.14 -15.80 -3.80
CA PHE A 21 -9.36 -15.45 -2.40
C PHE A 21 -10.78 -14.95 -2.10
N ALA A 22 -11.73 -15.06 -3.05
CA ALA A 22 -13.08 -14.48 -2.93
C ALA A 22 -13.83 -14.90 -1.65
N ASP A 23 -13.72 -16.17 -1.24
CA ASP A 23 -14.43 -16.71 -0.07
C ASP A 23 -13.62 -16.64 1.23
N ARG A 24 -12.63 -15.74 1.30
CA ARG A 24 -11.72 -15.63 2.45
C ARG A 24 -11.79 -14.23 3.05
N ARG A 25 -11.65 -14.17 4.37
CA ARG A 25 -11.28 -12.92 5.04
C ARG A 25 -9.84 -12.57 4.67
N CYS A 26 -9.69 -11.72 3.67
CA CYS A 26 -8.43 -11.38 3.04
C CYS A 26 -7.99 -9.94 3.39
N LEU A 27 -6.70 -9.78 3.65
CA LEU A 27 -6.02 -8.48 3.70
C LEU A 27 -5.05 -8.43 2.52
N VAL A 28 -5.22 -7.43 1.65
CA VAL A 28 -4.28 -7.10 0.60
C VAL A 28 -3.32 -6.03 1.13
N MET A 29 -2.03 -6.36 1.19
CA MET A 29 -0.96 -5.39 1.42
C MET A 29 -0.24 -5.18 0.08
N MET A 30 -0.21 -3.94 -0.40
CA MET A 30 0.31 -3.63 -1.72
C MET A 30 1.27 -2.44 -1.68
N ASP A 31 2.49 -2.71 -2.09
CA ASP A 31 3.54 -1.74 -2.42
C ASP A 31 4.26 -2.32 -3.66
N VAL A 32 3.91 -1.79 -4.84
CA VAL A 32 4.24 -2.39 -6.15
C VAL A 32 4.68 -1.35 -7.18
N GLU A 33 5.12 -0.18 -6.73
CA GLU A 33 5.83 0.81 -7.54
C GLU A 33 5.11 1.21 -8.86
N GLY A 34 3.79 1.41 -8.79
CA GLY A 34 2.95 1.88 -9.91
C GLY A 34 2.09 0.79 -10.56
N ALA A 35 2.35 -0.48 -10.31
CA ALA A 35 1.51 -1.57 -10.83
C ALA A 35 0.14 -1.65 -10.12
N GLU A 36 -0.07 -0.92 -9.03
CA GLU A 36 -1.34 -0.92 -8.30
C GLU A 36 -2.51 -0.44 -9.17
N ASP A 37 -2.25 0.43 -10.16
CA ASP A 37 -3.27 0.90 -11.11
C ASP A 37 -3.76 -0.23 -12.02
N ASP A 38 -2.85 -1.10 -12.43
CA ASP A 38 -3.13 -2.22 -13.34
C ASP A 38 -3.74 -3.40 -12.59
N LEU A 39 -3.32 -3.64 -11.34
CA LEU A 39 -3.73 -4.78 -10.53
C LEU A 39 -5.06 -4.56 -9.79
N LEU A 40 -5.28 -3.38 -9.21
CA LEU A 40 -6.47 -3.11 -8.39
C LEU A 40 -7.66 -2.70 -9.26
N ARG A 41 -8.28 -3.71 -9.86
CA ARG A 41 -9.37 -3.60 -10.85
C ARG A 41 -10.61 -4.36 -10.39
N PRO A 42 -11.51 -3.75 -9.61
CA PRO A 42 -12.77 -4.37 -9.18
C PRO A 42 -13.68 -4.81 -10.33
N ASP A 43 -13.49 -4.23 -11.52
CA ASP A 43 -14.20 -4.60 -12.74
C ASP A 43 -13.67 -5.90 -13.37
N LEU A 44 -12.42 -6.28 -13.09
CA LEU A 44 -11.81 -7.55 -13.52
C LEU A 44 -11.84 -8.60 -12.42
N SER A 45 -11.76 -8.17 -11.16
CA SER A 45 -11.90 -9.03 -9.98
C SER A 45 -12.88 -8.43 -8.95
N PRO A 46 -14.18 -8.76 -9.05
CA PRO A 46 -15.20 -8.34 -8.09
C PRO A 46 -14.91 -8.78 -6.66
N ALA A 47 -14.14 -9.85 -6.43
CA ALA A 47 -13.74 -10.32 -5.11
C ALA A 47 -13.07 -9.23 -4.25
N LEU A 48 -12.36 -8.28 -4.90
CA LEU A 48 -11.74 -7.14 -4.24
C LEU A 48 -12.73 -6.30 -3.40
N ALA A 49 -14.03 -6.31 -3.74
CA ALA A 49 -15.06 -5.56 -3.01
C ALA A 49 -15.23 -6.02 -1.55
N ALA A 50 -14.82 -7.24 -1.22
CA ALA A 50 -14.94 -7.83 0.11
C ALA A 50 -13.61 -7.89 0.89
N MET A 51 -12.49 -7.43 0.31
CA MET A 51 -11.17 -7.54 0.93
C MET A 51 -10.80 -6.26 1.68
N SER A 52 -10.06 -6.35 2.79
CA SER A 52 -9.39 -5.15 3.33
C SER A 52 -8.15 -4.85 2.53
N LEU A 53 -7.88 -3.58 2.21
CA LEU A 53 -6.69 -3.19 1.44
C LEU A 53 -5.86 -2.14 2.21
N ILE A 54 -4.54 -2.31 2.17
CA ILE A 54 -3.56 -1.32 2.55
C ILE A 54 -2.63 -1.15 1.35
N VAL A 55 -2.71 0.01 0.69
CA VAL A 55 -2.09 0.23 -0.63
C VAL A 55 -1.21 1.49 -0.56
N GLU A 56 0.08 1.33 -0.81
CA GLU A 56 0.96 2.46 -1.11
C GLU A 56 0.76 2.88 -2.57
N THR A 57 0.51 4.18 -2.78
CA THR A 57 0.24 4.73 -4.11
C THR A 57 1.45 5.46 -4.67
N HIS A 58 1.74 5.23 -5.95
CA HIS A 58 2.96 5.69 -6.61
C HIS A 58 2.65 6.61 -7.79
N ASP A 59 2.07 7.79 -7.49
CA ASP A 59 1.78 8.84 -8.47
C ASP A 59 2.98 9.27 -9.32
N VAL A 60 4.20 9.08 -8.80
CA VAL A 60 5.44 9.37 -9.54
C VAL A 60 5.60 8.50 -10.80
N TYR A 61 5.12 7.25 -10.78
CA TYR A 61 5.19 6.32 -11.91
C TYR A 61 3.89 6.27 -12.71
N ARG A 62 2.73 6.41 -12.02
CA ARG A 62 1.40 6.46 -12.64
C ARG A 62 0.68 7.73 -12.20
N PRO A 63 0.79 8.84 -12.95
CA PRO A 63 0.16 10.10 -12.57
C PRO A 63 -1.35 9.95 -12.32
N GLY A 64 -1.83 10.40 -11.15
CA GLY A 64 -3.24 10.36 -10.75
C GLY A 64 -3.73 8.99 -10.26
N VAL A 65 -2.84 8.03 -9.99
CA VAL A 65 -3.24 6.70 -9.51
C VAL A 65 -3.94 6.76 -8.15
N LEU A 66 -3.50 7.61 -7.23
CA LEU A 66 -4.15 7.81 -5.95
C LEU A 66 -5.64 8.17 -6.09
N ASP A 67 -5.94 9.15 -6.95
CA ASP A 67 -7.30 9.62 -7.18
C ASP A 67 -8.13 8.55 -7.89
N ARG A 68 -7.56 7.89 -8.91
CA ARG A 68 -8.23 6.78 -9.62
C ARG A 68 -8.58 5.62 -8.70
N LEU A 69 -7.66 5.19 -7.84
CA LEU A 69 -7.93 4.11 -6.88
C LEU A 69 -8.96 4.55 -5.84
N THR A 70 -8.87 5.79 -5.35
CA THR A 70 -9.89 6.33 -4.43
C THR A 70 -11.28 6.30 -5.07
N GLU A 71 -11.41 6.73 -6.32
CA GLU A 71 -12.67 6.70 -7.07
C GLU A 71 -13.18 5.28 -7.27
N ARG A 72 -12.34 4.37 -7.79
CA ARG A 72 -12.70 2.97 -8.08
C ARG A 72 -13.27 2.23 -6.87
N PHE A 73 -12.69 2.47 -5.69
CA PHE A 73 -13.06 1.74 -4.47
C PHE A 73 -14.08 2.50 -3.61
N SER A 74 -14.39 3.76 -3.91
CA SER A 74 -15.31 4.58 -3.10
C SER A 74 -16.71 3.99 -2.94
N ALA A 75 -17.19 3.22 -3.92
CA ALA A 75 -18.50 2.56 -3.84
C ALA A 75 -18.52 1.38 -2.85
N THR A 76 -17.39 0.68 -2.70
CA THR A 76 -17.31 -0.59 -1.95
C THR A 76 -16.59 -0.45 -0.61
N HIS A 77 -15.75 0.58 -0.44
CA HIS A 77 -14.90 0.74 0.74
C HIS A 77 -15.05 2.11 1.41
N ASP A 78 -14.89 2.12 2.73
CA ASP A 78 -14.52 3.31 3.48
C ASP A 78 -13.00 3.48 3.38
N ILE A 79 -12.57 4.64 2.87
CA ILE A 79 -11.18 4.89 2.49
C ILE A 79 -10.58 5.96 3.40
N GLN A 80 -9.50 5.60 4.10
CA GLN A 80 -8.65 6.53 4.83
C GLN A 80 -7.35 6.75 4.07
N ARG A 81 -7.09 7.99 3.66
CA ARG A 81 -5.81 8.39 3.07
C ARG A 81 -4.84 8.82 4.17
N LEU A 82 -3.66 8.22 4.18
CA LEU A 82 -2.55 8.56 5.06
C LEU A 82 -1.44 9.20 4.22
N ASN A 83 -1.25 10.51 4.41
CA ASN A 83 -0.14 11.22 3.77
C ASN A 83 1.13 11.08 4.61
N GLN A 84 2.27 10.92 3.93
CA GLN A 84 3.57 10.98 4.57
C GLN A 84 3.72 12.27 5.38
N GLN A 85 4.15 12.13 6.63
CA GLN A 85 4.43 13.24 7.53
C GLN A 85 5.95 13.38 7.72
N GLY A 86 6.38 14.53 8.22
CA GLY A 86 7.76 14.71 8.69
C GLY A 86 8.07 13.69 9.79
N LYS A 87 9.25 13.07 9.72
CA LYS A 87 9.69 12.09 10.70
C LYS A 87 10.39 12.77 11.86
N SER A 88 9.89 12.56 13.06
CA SER A 88 10.64 12.76 14.29
C SER A 88 11.02 11.38 14.80
N VAL A 89 12.29 11.03 14.67
CA VAL A 89 12.81 9.72 15.12
C VAL A 89 13.69 9.98 16.33
N LEU A 90 13.53 9.17 17.38
CA LEU A 90 14.50 9.15 18.47
C LEU A 90 15.83 8.63 17.90
N LEU A 91 16.82 9.52 17.80
CA LEU A 91 18.12 9.15 17.29
C LEU A 91 18.95 8.49 18.40
N PRO A 92 19.69 7.40 18.11
CA PRO A 92 20.67 6.89 19.05
C PRO A 92 21.75 7.94 19.31
N ASP A 93 22.36 7.93 20.50
CA ASP A 93 23.27 8.99 20.97
C ASP A 93 24.38 9.34 19.97
N TRP A 94 24.97 8.32 19.33
CA TRP A 94 26.04 8.52 18.35
C TRP A 94 25.57 9.30 17.11
N LEU A 95 24.31 9.12 16.71
CA LEU A 95 23.70 9.81 15.58
C LEU A 95 23.19 11.19 16.00
N ALA A 96 22.62 11.30 17.20
CA ALA A 96 22.16 12.58 17.77
C ALA A 96 23.28 13.61 17.94
N ALA A 97 24.53 13.14 18.08
CA ALA A 97 25.72 13.98 18.13
C ALA A 97 26.22 14.45 16.75
N GLN A 98 25.60 14.02 15.65
CA GLN A 98 25.98 14.40 14.28
C GLN A 98 25.29 15.70 13.84
N GLY A 99 25.59 16.14 12.61
CA GLY A 99 24.97 17.32 12.03
C GLY A 99 23.53 17.08 11.60
N HIS A 100 22.73 18.15 11.49
CA HIS A 100 21.35 18.06 11.01
C HIS A 100 21.20 17.45 9.61
N LEU A 101 22.23 17.57 8.75
CA LEU A 101 22.24 16.93 7.43
C LEU A 101 22.31 15.40 7.55
N ASP A 102 23.13 14.88 8.46
CA ASP A 102 23.23 13.44 8.72
C ASP A 102 21.92 12.90 9.29
N HIS A 103 21.28 13.66 10.20
CA HIS A 103 19.95 13.31 10.73
C HIS A 103 18.91 13.21 9.61
N LEU A 104 18.91 14.18 8.69
CA LEU A 104 17.98 14.19 7.56
C LEU A 104 18.20 12.99 6.64
N ILE A 105 19.44 12.75 6.22
CA ILE A 105 19.78 11.66 5.30
C ILE A 105 19.48 10.29 5.92
N ALA A 106 19.69 10.14 7.23
CA ALA A 106 19.40 8.89 7.95
C ALA A 106 17.92 8.47 7.89
N VAL A 107 16.99 9.41 7.69
CA VAL A 107 15.53 9.15 7.70
C VAL A 107 14.84 9.36 6.34
N TRP A 108 15.58 9.80 5.33
CA TRP A 108 15.04 10.29 4.04
C TRP A 108 14.35 9.20 3.19
N GLU A 109 14.73 7.92 3.32
CA GLU A 109 14.19 6.80 2.51
C GLU A 109 14.39 6.95 0.98
N TRP A 110 15.17 7.93 0.50
CA TRP A 110 15.47 8.13 -0.93
C TRP A 110 14.23 8.31 -1.83
N ARG A 111 13.10 8.72 -1.27
CA ARG A 111 11.85 8.90 -2.02
C ARG A 111 11.95 10.10 -2.97
N ILE A 112 11.53 9.89 -4.22
CA ILE A 112 11.49 10.93 -5.27
C ILE A 112 10.31 11.90 -5.03
N ARG A 113 9.16 11.36 -4.62
CA ARG A 113 7.94 12.10 -4.23
C ARG A 113 7.22 11.37 -3.09
N PRO A 114 6.29 12.02 -2.38
CA PRO A 114 5.45 11.35 -1.40
C PRO A 114 4.62 10.22 -2.04
N THR A 115 4.51 9.11 -1.34
CA THR A 115 3.73 7.91 -1.70
C THR A 115 2.67 7.67 -0.62
N PRO A 116 1.52 8.34 -0.71
CA PRO A 116 0.49 8.22 0.31
C PRO A 116 -0.10 6.80 0.32
N TRP A 117 -0.57 6.40 1.49
CA TRP A 117 -1.19 5.09 1.70
C TRP A 117 -2.71 5.23 1.73
N LEU A 118 -3.40 4.30 1.10
CA LEU A 118 -4.85 4.12 1.20
C LEU A 118 -5.13 2.91 2.10
N VAL A 119 -5.84 3.14 3.21
CA VAL A 119 -6.40 2.09 4.06
C VAL A 119 -7.89 1.98 3.73
N MET A 120 -8.27 0.85 3.14
CA MET A 120 -9.61 0.61 2.61
C MET A 120 -10.29 -0.52 3.38
N THR A 121 -11.43 -0.22 4.00
CA THR A 121 -12.26 -1.20 4.71
C THR A 121 -13.54 -1.46 3.93
N PRO A 122 -13.91 -2.70 3.61
CA PRO A 122 -15.18 -3.01 2.96
C PRO A 122 -16.37 -2.46 3.73
N LYS A 123 -17.32 -1.83 3.03
CA LYS A 123 -18.57 -1.33 3.61
C LYS A 123 -19.55 -2.44 3.96
N ALA A 124 -19.53 -3.52 3.16
CA ALA A 124 -20.32 -4.71 3.44
C ALA A 124 -19.50 -5.66 4.34
N PRO A 125 -20.12 -6.27 5.36
CA PRO A 125 -19.45 -7.30 6.16
C PRO A 125 -19.14 -8.52 5.30
N VAL A 126 -17.98 -9.14 5.58
CA VAL A 126 -17.57 -10.46 5.05
C VAL A 126 -18.27 -11.57 5.81
#